data_AF-A0A0D2SSN0-F1
#
_entry.id   AF-A0A0D2SSN0-F1
#
_cell.length_a   1.000
_cell.length_b   1.000
_cell.length_c   1.000
_cell.angle_alpha   90.00
_cell.angle_beta   90.00
_cell.angle_gamma   90.00
#
_symmetry.space_group_name_H-M   'P 1'
#
loop_
_entity.id
_entity.type
_entity.pdbx_description
1 polymer ?
#
loop_
_entity_poly.entity_id
_entity_poly.type
_entity_poly.pdbx_seq_one_letter_code
_entity_poly.pdbx_strand_id
1 'polypeptide(L)'
;MASASVLFAATGLGSMVRVKSTRLFVKSSLDTNVSDMSVNAPKGLFPPEPEHYRGPKLKVAIIGAGLAGMSTAVELLDQGHEVDIFESRPFIGGKVGSFVDRKGNHIEMGLHVFFGCYNNLFRLMKKVGADQNLLVKDHTHTFVNKGGEIGELDFRFPVGAPIHGISAFLSTNQLKTYDKARNAVALALSPVVKALVDPDGAMRDIRDLDSISFSDWFLSKGGTRMSIQRMWDPVAYALGFIDCDNISARCMLTIFSLFATKTEASLLRMLKGSPDVYLSGPIRNYITERGGRFHMRWGCREILYDKSADGEIYVTGLAMSKATNQKIVKADAYVAACDVPGIKRLLPSDWRELQFFNNIYELVGVPVVTVQLRYNGWVTELRDLEQSRYFFHLILYCGCE
;
A
#
# COMPACT_ATOMS: atom_id res chain seq x y z
N MET A 1 -39.74 -4.70 -3.17
CA MET A 1 -40.93 -5.46 -2.72
C MET A 1 -40.49 -6.42 -1.64
N ALA A 2 -41.31 -6.52 -0.60
CA ALA A 2 -41.03 -7.17 0.69
C ALA A 2 -41.11 -8.71 0.67
N SER A 3 -40.47 -9.35 1.66
CA SER A 3 -40.90 -10.52 2.48
C SER A 3 -39.67 -11.02 3.27
N ALA A 4 -39.56 -10.97 4.61
CA ALA A 4 -40.24 -11.74 5.68
C ALA A 4 -40.00 -13.27 5.53
N SER A 5 -39.55 -14.09 6.49
CA SER A 5 -39.65 -14.16 7.97
C SER A 5 -38.50 -15.07 8.50
N VAL A 6 -38.20 -15.27 9.80
CA VAL A 6 -38.96 -16.06 10.80
C VAL A 6 -38.48 -15.72 12.22
N LEU A 7 -39.44 -15.49 13.11
CA LEU A 7 -39.32 -15.36 14.56
C LEU A 7 -39.70 -16.72 15.18
N PHE A 8 -38.93 -17.22 16.15
CA PHE A 8 -39.41 -18.21 17.11
C PHE A 8 -39.37 -17.61 18.51
N ALA A 9 -40.53 -17.56 19.16
CA ALA A 9 -40.65 -17.28 20.58
C ALA A 9 -40.58 -18.59 21.36
N ALA A 10 -39.65 -18.66 22.32
CA ALA A 10 -39.70 -19.60 23.43
C ALA A 10 -39.69 -18.78 24.72
N THR A 11 -40.74 -18.96 25.51
CA THR A 11 -40.97 -18.32 26.80
C THR A 11 -39.94 -18.76 27.84
N GLY A 12 -39.35 -17.79 28.54
CA GLY A 12 -38.56 -18.03 29.75
C GLY A 12 -38.27 -16.71 30.45
N LEU A 13 -38.91 -16.47 31.59
CA LEU A 13 -38.68 -15.29 32.43
C LEU A 13 -37.22 -15.27 32.91
N GLY A 14 -36.52 -14.17 32.62
CA GLY A 14 -35.21 -13.87 33.20
C GLY A 14 -34.92 -12.38 33.00
N SER A 15 -34.84 -11.64 34.10
CA SER A 15 -34.57 -10.20 34.16
C SER A 15 -33.34 -9.80 33.33
N MET A 16 -33.53 -9.01 32.28
CA MET A 16 -32.45 -8.51 31.45
C MET A 16 -32.25 -7.01 31.71
N VAL A 17 -31.13 -6.67 32.34
CA VAL A 17 -30.65 -5.29 32.50
C VAL A 17 -30.47 -4.70 31.10
N ARG A 18 -31.18 -3.60 30.83
CA ARG A 18 -31.18 -2.92 29.54
C ARG A 18 -29.90 -2.08 29.42
N VAL A 19 -28.80 -2.69 28.99
CA VAL A 19 -27.61 -1.94 28.56
C VAL A 19 -27.95 -1.25 27.25
N LYS A 20 -28.14 0.07 27.29
CA LYS A 20 -28.21 0.91 26.09
C LYS A 20 -26.82 0.88 25.42
N SER A 21 -26.62 -0.02 24.46
CA SER A 21 -25.53 0.10 23.50
C SER A 21 -25.89 1.20 22.52
N THR A 22 -25.37 2.41 22.75
CA THR A 22 -25.39 3.48 21.78
C THR A 22 -24.40 3.12 20.68
N ARG A 23 -24.85 2.42 19.63
CA ARG A 23 -24.04 2.23 18.41
C ARG A 23 -23.93 3.59 17.71
N LEU A 24 -22.81 4.28 17.92
CA LEU A 24 -22.39 5.38 17.07
C LEU A 24 -22.13 4.80 15.66
N PHE A 25 -23.07 5.04 14.76
CA PHE A 25 -22.84 4.82 13.33
C PHE A 25 -21.84 5.89 12.84
N VAL A 26 -20.57 5.53 12.77
CA VAL A 26 -19.57 6.31 12.05
C VAL A 26 -19.86 6.14 10.57
N LYS A 27 -20.45 7.17 9.94
CA LYS A 27 -20.59 7.23 8.48
C LYS A 27 -19.19 7.37 7.87
N SER A 28 -18.84 6.47 6.95
CA SER A 28 -17.61 6.55 6.17
C SER A 28 -17.74 7.59 5.04
N SER A 29 -17.72 8.88 5.36
CA SER A 29 -17.35 9.90 4.37
C SER A 29 -15.90 10.30 4.63
N LEU A 30 -15.07 10.35 3.58
CA LEU A 30 -13.70 10.86 3.73
C LEU A 30 -13.67 12.28 4.29
N ASP A 31 -14.72 13.06 4.05
CA ASP A 31 -14.80 14.45 4.50
C ASP A 31 -14.81 14.60 6.04
N THR A 32 -15.03 13.51 6.80
CA THR A 32 -15.01 13.55 8.26
C THR A 32 -13.88 12.74 8.91
N ASN A 33 -13.16 11.88 8.18
CA ASN A 33 -12.09 11.02 8.71
C ASN A 33 -10.89 10.87 7.74
N VAL A 34 -10.65 11.89 6.93
CA VAL A 34 -9.37 12.11 6.25
C VAL A 34 -9.01 13.55 6.51
N SER A 35 -7.93 13.76 7.27
CA SER A 35 -7.29 15.08 7.32
C SER A 35 -7.13 15.61 5.90
N ASP A 36 -7.81 16.72 5.58
CA ASP A 36 -7.54 17.45 4.35
C ASP A 36 -6.08 17.93 4.40
N MET A 37 -5.23 17.18 3.72
CA MET A 37 -3.78 17.39 3.75
C MET A 37 -3.36 18.49 2.79
N SER A 38 -4.28 19.06 2.00
CA SER A 38 -3.98 20.24 1.18
C SER A 38 -3.69 21.48 2.01
N VAL A 39 -4.23 21.56 3.24
CA VAL A 39 -4.21 22.80 4.04
C VAL A 39 -3.10 22.82 5.09
N ASN A 40 -2.64 21.66 5.58
CA ASN A 40 -1.73 21.56 6.74
C ASN A 40 -0.64 20.49 6.62
N ALA A 41 -0.31 20.03 5.41
CA ALA A 41 0.86 19.18 5.24
C ALA A 41 2.16 20.00 5.27
N PRO A 42 3.27 19.48 5.83
CA PRO A 42 4.59 20.06 5.61
C PRO A 42 4.83 20.23 4.10
N LYS A 43 5.22 21.43 3.67
CA LYS A 43 5.58 21.70 2.27
C LYS A 43 6.73 20.77 1.89
N GLY A 44 6.58 19.97 0.82
CA GLY A 44 7.60 19.04 0.36
C GLY A 44 7.38 17.57 0.73
N LEU A 45 6.41 17.27 1.60
CA LEU A 45 5.95 15.88 1.84
C LEU A 45 5.01 15.38 0.74
N PHE A 46 4.37 16.31 0.02
CA PHE A 46 3.46 16.05 -1.10
C PHE A 46 3.80 16.98 -2.26
N PRO A 47 3.86 16.49 -3.50
CA PRO A 47 3.99 17.35 -4.66
C PRO A 47 2.72 18.22 -4.79
N PRO A 48 2.85 19.49 -5.22
CA PRO A 48 1.68 20.30 -5.56
C PRO A 48 0.86 19.61 -6.67
N GLU A 49 -0.41 20.02 -6.83
CA GLU A 49 -1.15 19.59 -8.02
C GLU A 49 -0.33 19.97 -9.28
N PRO A 50 -0.22 19.07 -10.28
CA PRO A 50 0.54 19.39 -11.48
C PRO A 50 0.00 20.65 -12.13
N GLU A 51 0.90 21.55 -12.56
CA GLU A 51 0.49 22.69 -13.36
C GLU A 51 -0.19 22.22 -14.65
N HIS A 52 -1.20 22.98 -15.10
CA HIS A 52 -1.90 22.65 -16.33
C HIS A 52 -0.96 22.81 -17.53
N TYR A 53 -0.69 21.70 -18.22
CA TYR A 53 0.14 21.69 -19.41
C TYR A 53 -0.51 22.49 -20.55
N ARG A 54 0.25 23.44 -21.12
CA ARG A 54 -0.21 24.35 -22.19
C ARG A 54 0.33 24.01 -23.58
N GLY A 55 1.08 22.91 -23.71
CA GLY A 55 1.65 22.48 -24.98
C GLY A 55 0.67 21.69 -25.85
N PRO A 56 1.13 21.13 -26.98
CA PRO A 56 0.28 20.37 -27.88
C PRO A 56 -0.22 19.07 -27.25
N LYS A 57 -1.41 18.63 -27.65
CA LYS A 57 -1.95 17.33 -27.26
C LYS A 57 -0.99 16.21 -27.67
N LEU A 58 -0.55 15.40 -26.71
CA LEU A 58 0.34 14.26 -26.93
C LEU A 58 -0.44 12.95 -26.96
N LYS A 59 0.06 12.01 -27.76
CA LYS A 59 -0.25 10.58 -27.68
C LYS A 59 0.80 9.90 -26.81
N VAL A 60 0.36 9.21 -25.76
CA VAL A 60 1.23 8.58 -24.77
C VAL A 60 0.98 7.07 -24.72
N ALA A 61 2.04 6.29 -24.85
CA ALA A 61 2.01 4.84 -24.67
C ALA A 61 2.59 4.45 -23.30
N ILE A 62 1.78 3.80 -22.46
CA ILE A 62 2.14 3.37 -21.11
C ILE A 62 2.29 1.84 -21.09
N ILE A 63 3.43 1.34 -20.61
CA ILE A 63 3.67 -0.08 -20.37
C ILE A 63 3.41 -0.38 -18.89
N GLY A 64 2.43 -1.25 -18.62
CA GLY A 64 2.03 -1.69 -17.29
C GLY A 64 0.72 -1.07 -16.82
N ALA A 65 -0.27 -1.91 -16.52
CA ALA A 65 -1.57 -1.48 -15.97
C ALA A 65 -1.64 -1.65 -14.44
N GLY A 66 -0.52 -1.41 -13.75
CA GLY A 66 -0.49 -1.28 -12.29
C GLY A 66 -0.98 0.09 -11.81
N LEU A 67 -1.02 0.30 -10.49
CA LEU A 67 -1.44 1.60 -9.93
C LEU A 67 -0.62 2.78 -10.47
N ALA A 68 0.70 2.61 -10.66
CA ALA A 68 1.54 3.65 -11.25
C ALA A 68 1.07 4.03 -12.66
N GLY A 69 0.96 3.06 -13.58
CA GLY A 69 0.54 3.31 -14.96
C GLY A 69 -0.88 3.85 -15.07
N MET A 70 -1.81 3.33 -14.28
CA MET A 70 -3.20 3.84 -14.26
C MET A 70 -3.30 5.23 -13.65
N SER A 71 -2.55 5.54 -12.60
CA SER A 71 -2.49 6.91 -12.03
C SER A 71 -1.90 7.89 -13.04
N THR A 72 -0.85 7.51 -13.77
CA THR A 72 -0.30 8.32 -14.86
C THR A 72 -1.33 8.55 -15.96
N ALA A 73 -2.08 7.52 -16.34
CA ALA A 73 -3.12 7.63 -17.35
C ALA A 73 -4.24 8.59 -16.94
N VAL A 74 -4.71 8.52 -15.70
CA VAL A 74 -5.73 9.43 -15.15
C VAL A 74 -5.29 10.89 -15.33
N GLU A 75 -4.06 11.21 -14.94
CA GLU A 75 -3.61 12.60 -14.96
C GLU A 75 -3.30 13.11 -16.37
N LEU A 76 -2.79 12.25 -17.26
CA LEU A 76 -2.61 12.60 -18.67
C LEU A 76 -3.95 12.83 -19.38
N LEU A 77 -4.97 12.02 -19.08
CA LEU A 77 -6.31 12.17 -19.67
C LEU A 77 -7.02 13.43 -19.18
N ASP A 78 -6.88 13.76 -17.89
CA ASP A 78 -7.43 15.02 -17.34
C ASP A 78 -6.76 16.25 -17.95
N GLN A 79 -5.50 16.14 -18.41
CA GLN A 79 -4.82 17.18 -19.19
C GLN A 79 -5.15 17.15 -20.69
N GLY A 80 -6.04 16.25 -21.13
CA GLY A 80 -6.53 16.19 -22.50
C GLY A 80 -5.65 15.40 -23.47
N HIS A 81 -4.66 14.63 -22.99
CA HIS A 81 -3.81 13.78 -23.83
C HIS A 81 -4.51 12.50 -24.27
N GLU A 82 -3.96 11.84 -25.30
CA GLU A 82 -4.38 10.50 -25.71
C GLU A 82 -3.54 9.44 -25.05
N VAL A 83 -4.16 8.45 -24.43
CA VAL A 83 -3.44 7.42 -23.66
C VAL A 83 -3.81 6.01 -24.10
N ASP A 84 -2.78 5.25 -24.47
CA ASP A 84 -2.83 3.80 -24.71
C ASP A 84 -2.02 3.07 -23.62
N ILE A 85 -2.68 2.21 -22.83
CA ILE A 85 -2.05 1.42 -21.76
C ILE A 85 -1.91 -0.03 -22.24
N PHE A 86 -0.71 -0.58 -22.17
CA PHE A 86 -0.42 -1.95 -22.58
C PHE A 86 -0.09 -2.82 -21.36
N GLU A 87 -0.78 -3.94 -21.22
CA GLU A 87 -0.57 -4.90 -20.13
C GLU A 87 -0.31 -6.29 -20.69
N SER A 88 0.77 -6.91 -20.21
CA SER A 88 1.19 -8.25 -20.59
C SER A 88 0.23 -9.34 -20.11
N ARG A 89 -0.42 -9.13 -18.96
CA ARG A 89 -1.35 -10.07 -18.32
C ARG A 89 -2.79 -9.85 -18.81
N PRO A 90 -3.71 -10.78 -18.52
CA PRO A 90 -5.12 -10.62 -18.86
C PRO A 90 -5.93 -9.77 -17.86
N PHE A 91 -5.31 -9.31 -16.79
CA PHE A 91 -5.92 -8.51 -15.72
C PHE A 91 -5.05 -7.31 -15.37
N ILE A 92 -5.66 -6.29 -14.77
CA ILE A 92 -5.03 -5.04 -14.35
C ILE A 92 -4.66 -5.06 -12.85
N GLY A 93 -4.04 -3.99 -12.36
CA GLY A 93 -3.79 -3.77 -10.94
C GLY A 93 -2.34 -4.04 -10.50
N GLY A 94 -1.49 -4.64 -11.33
CA GLY A 94 -0.09 -4.83 -10.96
C GLY A 94 0.06 -5.76 -9.74
N LYS A 95 0.77 -5.29 -8.71
CA LYS A 95 0.91 -5.95 -7.39
C LYS A 95 -0.34 -5.86 -6.50
N VAL A 96 -1.24 -4.92 -6.79
CA VAL A 96 -2.56 -4.84 -6.14
C VAL A 96 -3.64 -5.54 -6.98
N GLY A 97 -3.23 -6.39 -7.93
CA GLY A 97 -4.14 -7.11 -8.79
C GLY A 97 -4.95 -8.17 -8.03
N SER A 98 -6.16 -8.42 -8.51
CA SER A 98 -6.96 -9.56 -8.09
C SER A 98 -7.76 -10.06 -9.28
N PHE A 99 -8.14 -11.34 -9.28
CA PHE A 99 -9.01 -11.90 -10.31
C PHE A 99 -9.91 -12.98 -9.73
N VAL A 100 -10.97 -13.33 -10.45
CA VAL A 100 -11.84 -14.46 -10.10
C VAL A 100 -11.39 -15.67 -10.91
N ASP A 101 -11.08 -16.78 -10.22
CA ASP A 101 -10.71 -18.03 -10.88
C ASP A 101 -11.92 -18.73 -11.52
N ARG A 102 -11.69 -19.84 -12.23
CA ARG A 102 -12.77 -20.62 -12.89
C ARG A 102 -13.79 -21.21 -11.91
N LYS A 103 -13.46 -21.32 -10.63
CA LYS A 103 -14.32 -21.86 -9.57
C LYS A 103 -15.08 -20.74 -8.84
N GLY A 104 -14.94 -19.48 -9.27
CA GLY A 104 -15.57 -18.33 -8.62
C GLY A 104 -14.81 -17.82 -7.38
N ASN A 105 -13.57 -18.26 -7.16
CA ASN A 105 -12.77 -17.76 -6.04
C ASN A 105 -12.11 -16.44 -6.42
N HIS A 106 -12.29 -15.42 -5.59
CA HIS A 106 -11.45 -14.21 -5.63
C HIS A 106 -10.04 -14.58 -5.17
N ILE A 107 -9.07 -14.31 -6.03
CA ILE A 107 -7.64 -14.50 -5.81
C ILE A 107 -6.99 -13.12 -5.81
N GLU A 108 -6.43 -12.73 -4.67
CA GLU A 108 -5.65 -11.50 -4.52
C GLU A 108 -4.14 -11.80 -4.59
N MET A 109 -3.36 -10.88 -5.19
CA MET A 109 -1.89 -11.02 -5.28
C MET A 109 -1.20 -10.73 -3.95
N GLY A 110 -1.81 -9.92 -3.09
CA GLY A 110 -1.28 -9.52 -1.79
C GLY A 110 -2.39 -9.15 -0.82
N LEU A 111 -2.07 -9.14 0.48
CA LEU A 111 -2.93 -8.54 1.49
C LEU A 111 -2.62 -7.03 1.55
N HIS A 112 -3.59 -6.20 1.17
CA HIS A 112 -3.38 -4.75 1.12
C HIS A 112 -4.07 -4.02 2.27
N VAL A 113 -3.30 -3.16 2.95
CA VAL A 113 -3.78 -2.28 4.02
C VAL A 113 -3.53 -0.83 3.62
N PHE A 114 -4.49 0.04 3.92
CA PHE A 114 -4.49 1.44 3.51
C PHE A 114 -4.35 2.33 4.74
N PHE A 115 -3.20 2.99 4.86
CA PHE A 115 -2.89 3.90 5.96
C PHE A 115 -3.45 5.30 5.70
N GLY A 116 -3.73 6.05 6.77
CA GLY A 116 -4.27 7.41 6.66
C GLY A 116 -3.31 8.41 6.01
N CYS A 117 -2.02 8.12 5.95
CA CYS A 117 -1.01 8.98 5.32
C CYS A 117 -0.91 8.85 3.78
N TYR A 118 -1.74 8.00 3.14
CA TYR A 118 -1.70 7.73 1.70
C TYR A 118 -2.45 8.78 0.85
N ASN A 119 -2.04 10.05 0.96
CA ASN A 119 -2.80 11.17 0.38
C ASN A 119 -2.98 11.10 -1.13
N ASN A 120 -1.92 10.78 -1.89
CA ASN A 120 -2.02 10.68 -3.35
C ASN A 120 -3.02 9.59 -3.78
N LEU A 121 -3.02 8.48 -3.04
CA LEU A 121 -3.97 7.39 -3.29
C LEU A 121 -5.39 7.81 -2.93
N PHE A 122 -5.61 8.47 -1.80
CA PHE A 122 -6.95 8.95 -1.42
C PHE A 122 -7.46 10.05 -2.35
N ARG A 123 -6.59 10.93 -2.83
CA ARG A 123 -6.92 11.91 -3.88
C ARG A 123 -7.36 11.21 -5.17
N LEU A 124 -6.60 10.21 -5.61
CA LEU A 124 -6.96 9.37 -6.76
C LEU A 124 -8.31 8.66 -6.53
N MET A 125 -8.49 8.02 -5.37
CA MET A 125 -9.72 7.30 -5.03
C MET A 125 -10.93 8.24 -5.00
N LYS A 126 -10.82 9.43 -4.40
CA LYS A 126 -11.88 10.45 -4.42
C LYS A 126 -12.18 10.93 -5.84
N LYS A 127 -11.13 11.17 -6.66
CA LYS A 127 -11.27 11.59 -8.07
C LYS A 127 -12.05 10.56 -8.89
N VAL A 128 -11.82 9.26 -8.68
CA VAL A 128 -12.49 8.18 -9.42
C VAL A 128 -13.75 7.64 -8.72
N GLY A 129 -14.18 8.25 -7.61
CA GLY A 129 -15.36 7.83 -6.83
C GLY A 129 -15.23 6.43 -6.21
N ALA A 130 -14.04 6.08 -5.71
CA ALA A 130 -13.71 4.82 -5.05
C ALA A 130 -13.44 4.96 -3.54
N ASP A 131 -13.51 6.17 -3.01
CA ASP A 131 -13.18 6.48 -1.62
C ASP A 131 -14.08 5.81 -0.58
N GLN A 132 -15.36 5.69 -0.89
CA GLN A 132 -16.37 4.98 -0.11
C GLN A 132 -16.16 3.45 -0.06
N ASN A 133 -15.12 2.93 -0.72
CA ASN A 133 -14.82 1.50 -0.73
C ASN A 133 -13.89 1.07 0.42
N LEU A 134 -13.41 2.01 1.22
CA LEU A 134 -12.55 1.74 2.38
C LEU A 134 -13.37 1.50 3.65
N LEU A 135 -13.11 0.37 4.31
CA LEU A 135 -13.64 -0.01 5.61
C LEU A 135 -12.62 0.36 6.68
N VAL A 136 -12.97 1.33 7.52
CA VAL A 136 -12.16 1.76 8.66
C VAL A 136 -12.15 0.66 9.72
N LYS A 137 -10.97 0.39 10.27
CA LYS A 137 -10.77 -0.51 11.41
C LYS A 137 -10.57 0.29 12.68
N ASP A 138 -10.67 -0.38 13.82
CA ASP A 138 -10.30 0.23 15.10
C ASP A 138 -8.84 0.71 15.05
N HIS A 139 -8.55 1.79 15.76
CA HIS A 139 -7.21 2.37 15.77
C HIS A 139 -6.28 1.63 16.74
N THR A 140 -6.13 0.33 16.51
CA THR A 140 -5.31 -0.58 17.30
C THR A 140 -4.38 -1.35 16.38
N HIS A 141 -3.16 -1.60 16.86
CA HIS A 141 -2.18 -2.45 16.16
C HIS A 141 -1.95 -3.69 17.03
N THR A 142 -2.40 -4.83 16.53
CA THR A 142 -2.45 -6.10 17.27
C THR A 142 -1.32 -7.03 16.84
N PHE A 143 -0.64 -7.59 17.83
CA PHE A 143 0.45 -8.56 17.69
C PHE A 143 -0.01 -9.90 18.24
N VAL A 144 0.21 -10.99 17.48
CA VAL A 144 -0.05 -12.35 17.95
C VAL A 144 1.29 -13.00 18.29
N ASN A 145 1.51 -13.23 19.59
CA ASN A 145 2.74 -13.83 20.10
C ASN A 145 2.64 -15.36 20.14
N LYS A 146 3.78 -16.02 20.36
CA LYS A 146 3.84 -17.48 20.55
C LYS A 146 2.89 -17.90 21.68
N GLY A 147 2.08 -18.92 21.42
CA GLY A 147 1.03 -19.37 22.36
C GLY A 147 -0.31 -18.66 22.20
N GLY A 148 -0.43 -17.73 21.23
CA GLY A 148 -1.68 -17.01 20.96
C GLY A 148 -1.90 -15.79 21.86
N GLU A 149 -0.92 -15.41 22.67
CA GLU A 149 -1.00 -14.22 23.51
C GLU A 149 -1.06 -12.95 22.66
N ILE A 150 -2.08 -12.13 22.90
CA ILE A 150 -2.30 -10.90 22.14
C ILE A 150 -1.61 -9.73 22.83
N GLY A 151 -0.75 -9.05 22.08
CA GLY A 151 -0.20 -7.74 22.46
C GLY A 151 -0.76 -6.63 21.59
N GLU A 152 -0.88 -5.42 22.12
CA GLU A 152 -1.52 -4.31 21.40
C GLU A 152 -0.81 -2.98 21.60
N LEU A 153 -0.87 -2.14 20.57
CA LEU A 153 -0.69 -0.69 20.66
C LEU A 153 -2.06 -0.04 20.39
N ASP A 154 -2.65 0.56 21.42
CA ASP A 154 -3.97 1.19 21.36
C ASP A 154 -3.86 2.71 21.18
N PHE A 155 -4.21 3.19 19.99
CA PHE A 155 -4.14 4.60 19.61
C PHE A 155 -5.49 5.31 19.73
N ARG A 156 -6.52 4.67 20.29
CA ARG A 156 -7.89 5.23 20.46
C ARG A 156 -7.99 6.27 21.59
N PHE A 157 -6.87 6.64 22.20
CA PHE A 157 -6.84 7.68 23.22
C PHE A 157 -7.45 8.99 22.65
N PRO A 158 -8.36 9.68 23.37
CA PRO A 158 -9.12 10.80 22.81
C PRO A 158 -8.28 11.99 22.34
N VAL A 159 -7.05 12.12 22.83
CA VAL A 159 -6.13 13.18 22.44
C VAL A 159 -5.26 12.69 21.29
N GLY A 160 -5.31 13.38 20.14
CA GLY A 160 -4.64 12.99 18.92
C GLY A 160 -3.10 13.00 18.95
N ALA A 161 -2.48 12.95 17.77
CA ALA A 161 -1.03 12.96 17.62
C ALA A 161 -0.37 14.20 18.28
N PRO A 162 0.77 14.03 18.99
CA PRO A 162 1.50 12.78 19.25
C PRO A 162 1.03 12.01 20.51
N ILE A 163 0.07 12.55 21.28
CA ILE A 163 -0.27 12.10 22.64
C ILE A 163 -0.87 10.69 22.65
N HIS A 164 -1.79 10.36 21.75
CA HIS A 164 -2.29 8.97 21.60
C HIS A 164 -1.19 7.94 21.33
N GLY A 165 -0.15 8.30 20.55
CA GLY A 165 0.97 7.42 20.27
C GLY A 165 1.81 7.17 21.51
N ILE A 166 2.15 8.24 22.25
CA ILE A 166 2.85 8.14 23.53
C ILE A 166 2.05 7.26 24.51
N SER A 167 0.73 7.49 24.61
CA SER A 167 -0.17 6.66 25.42
C SER A 167 -0.10 5.19 25.02
N ALA A 168 -0.18 4.87 23.72
CA ALA A 168 -0.11 3.52 23.20
C ALA A 168 1.21 2.81 23.59
N PHE A 169 2.35 3.49 23.44
CA PHE A 169 3.65 2.91 23.76
C PHE A 169 3.90 2.73 25.27
N LEU A 170 3.28 3.57 26.12
CA LEU A 170 3.36 3.40 27.57
C LEU A 170 2.45 2.26 28.06
N SER A 171 1.22 2.20 27.53
CA SER A 171 0.20 1.23 27.97
C SER A 171 0.36 -0.16 27.37
N THR A 172 1.11 -0.32 26.26
CA THR A 172 1.23 -1.59 25.53
C THR A 172 1.64 -2.76 26.42
N ASN A 173 1.02 -3.91 26.26
CA ASN A 173 1.46 -5.17 26.87
C ASN A 173 2.49 -5.93 25.99
N GLN A 174 2.83 -5.41 24.80
CA GLN A 174 3.70 -6.11 23.85
C GLN A 174 5.16 -6.21 24.31
N LEU A 175 5.61 -5.24 25.11
CA LEU A 175 6.97 -5.15 25.64
C LEU A 175 6.97 -5.21 27.18
N LYS A 176 8.03 -5.81 27.74
CA LYS A 176 8.31 -5.76 29.18
C LYS A 176 8.80 -4.37 29.58
N THR A 177 8.70 -4.03 30.87
CA THR A 177 9.02 -2.69 31.40
C THR A 177 10.41 -2.18 31.00
N TYR A 178 11.43 -3.03 31.06
CA TYR A 178 12.79 -2.66 30.62
C TYR A 178 12.84 -2.30 29.14
N ASP A 179 12.29 -3.16 28.28
CA ASP A 179 12.24 -2.94 26.84
C ASP A 179 11.40 -1.71 26.47
N LYS A 180 10.29 -1.46 27.17
CA LYS A 180 9.49 -0.23 27.00
C LYS A 180 10.33 1.02 27.27
N ALA A 181 11.05 1.05 28.39
CA ALA A 181 11.86 2.21 28.77
C ALA A 181 12.97 2.46 27.74
N ARG A 182 13.65 1.41 27.30
CA ARG A 182 14.71 1.51 26.26
C ARG A 182 14.15 1.89 24.89
N ASN A 183 12.97 1.38 24.53
CA ASN A 183 12.24 1.79 23.33
C ASN A 183 11.88 3.27 23.36
N ALA A 184 11.37 3.76 24.49
CA ALA A 184 11.04 5.17 24.66
C ALA A 184 12.28 6.07 24.52
N VAL A 185 13.42 5.67 25.10
CA VAL A 185 14.69 6.40 24.93
C VAL A 185 15.11 6.45 23.46
N ALA A 186 15.09 5.31 22.76
CA ALA A 186 15.49 5.25 21.36
C ALA A 186 14.60 6.13 20.46
N LEU A 187 13.28 6.11 20.68
CA LEU A 187 12.33 6.96 19.96
C LEU A 187 12.47 8.44 20.33
N ALA A 188 12.73 8.77 21.59
CA ALA A 188 12.95 10.15 22.04
C ALA A 188 14.22 10.76 21.42
N LEU A 189 15.24 9.94 21.17
CA LEU A 189 16.49 10.35 20.51
C LEU A 189 16.41 10.28 18.97
N SER A 190 15.24 9.96 18.42
CA SER A 190 15.05 9.81 16.97
C SER A 190 14.74 11.15 16.29
N PRO A 191 15.04 11.28 14.98
CA PRO A 191 14.58 12.42 14.18
C PRO A 191 13.05 12.61 14.16
N VAL A 192 12.27 11.60 14.56
CA VAL A 192 10.80 11.68 14.63
C VAL A 192 10.35 12.74 15.63
N VAL A 193 11.09 12.95 16.73
CA VAL A 193 10.77 14.03 17.68
C VAL A 193 10.99 15.40 17.04
N LYS A 194 12.07 15.55 16.26
CA LYS A 194 12.33 16.78 15.49
C LYS A 194 11.20 17.04 14.48
N ALA A 195 10.58 16.01 13.92
CA ALA A 195 9.49 16.17 12.96
C ALA A 195 8.24 16.85 13.55
N LEU A 196 8.11 16.90 14.89
CA LEU A 196 7.02 17.63 15.56
C LEU A 196 7.17 19.16 15.47
N VAL A 197 8.39 19.66 15.23
CA VAL A 197 8.71 21.10 15.20
C VAL A 197 9.35 21.55 13.87
N ASP A 198 10.15 20.69 13.25
CA ASP A 198 10.86 20.91 11.99
C ASP A 198 10.78 19.64 11.12
N PRO A 199 9.64 19.41 10.44
CA PRO A 199 9.44 18.25 9.56
C PRO A 199 10.51 18.15 8.46
N ASP A 200 10.92 19.27 7.87
CA ASP A 200 11.86 19.28 6.75
C ASP A 200 13.28 18.96 7.21
N GLY A 201 13.71 19.50 8.35
CA GLY A 201 14.97 19.11 8.98
C GLY A 201 14.97 17.67 9.45
N ALA A 202 13.85 17.17 10.01
CA ALA A 202 13.74 15.76 10.36
C ALA A 202 13.85 14.85 9.13
N MET A 203 13.20 15.20 8.02
CA MET A 203 13.31 14.42 6.79
C MET A 203 14.70 14.45 6.16
N ARG A 204 15.47 15.54 6.33
CA ARG A 204 16.90 15.56 5.97
C ARG A 204 17.69 14.56 6.80
N ASP A 205 17.58 14.64 8.12
CA ASP A 205 18.29 13.72 9.03
C ASP A 205 17.89 12.25 8.77
N ILE A 206 16.61 11.97 8.48
CA ILE A 206 16.12 10.62 8.14
C ILE A 206 16.72 10.12 6.83
N ARG A 207 16.90 10.99 5.82
CA ARG A 207 17.52 10.60 4.53
C ARG A 207 18.99 10.21 4.69
N ASP A 208 19.70 10.83 5.63
CA ASP A 208 21.11 10.51 5.91
C ASP A 208 21.30 9.13 6.58
N LEU A 209 20.21 8.48 7.01
CA LEU A 209 20.22 7.15 7.64
C LEU A 209 19.94 6.00 6.64
N ASP A 210 19.96 6.27 5.33
CA ASP A 210 19.56 5.26 4.33
C ASP A 210 20.51 4.06 4.22
N SER A 211 21.79 4.27 4.57
CA SER A 211 22.83 3.24 4.52
C SER A 211 22.98 2.47 5.85
N ILE A 212 22.09 2.68 6.81
CA ILE A 212 22.14 2.07 8.15
C ILE A 212 20.89 1.20 8.31
N SER A 213 21.05 -0.03 8.81
CA SER A 213 19.91 -0.88 9.14
C SER A 213 19.08 -0.27 10.29
N PHE A 214 17.78 -0.55 10.33
CA PHE A 214 16.95 -0.08 11.44
C PHE A 214 17.43 -0.64 12.78
N SER A 215 17.89 -1.90 12.81
CA SER A 215 18.48 -2.52 13.99
C SER A 215 19.71 -1.77 14.50
N ASP A 216 20.69 -1.50 13.63
CA ASP A 216 21.93 -0.81 14.03
C ASP A 216 21.63 0.59 14.56
N TRP A 217 20.76 1.31 13.86
CA TRP A 217 20.30 2.61 14.30
C TRP A 217 19.62 2.51 15.68
N PHE A 218 18.64 1.61 15.84
CA PHE A 218 17.83 1.52 17.04
C PHE A 218 18.66 1.12 18.27
N LEU A 219 19.58 0.16 18.11
CA LEU A 219 20.51 -0.27 19.17
C LEU A 219 21.51 0.84 19.53
N SER A 220 22.00 1.60 18.55
CA SER A 220 22.89 2.75 18.82
C SER A 220 22.23 3.83 19.67
N LYS A 221 20.89 3.94 19.63
CA LYS A 221 20.08 4.85 20.47
C LYS A 221 19.64 4.21 21.80
N GLY A 222 20.14 3.02 22.10
CA GLY A 222 19.87 2.31 23.33
C GLY A 222 18.65 1.39 23.29
N GLY A 223 18.03 1.21 22.13
CA GLY A 223 17.01 0.16 21.95
C GLY A 223 17.53 -1.23 22.31
N THR A 224 16.62 -2.19 22.52
CA THR A 224 17.00 -3.57 22.82
C THR A 224 16.71 -4.49 21.64
N ARG A 225 17.49 -5.58 21.53
CA ARG A 225 17.19 -6.68 20.60
C ARG A 225 15.81 -7.29 20.85
N MET A 226 15.33 -7.24 22.10
CA MET A 226 14.02 -7.77 22.40
C MET A 226 12.87 -6.88 21.90
N SER A 227 13.02 -5.55 21.97
CA SER A 227 12.09 -4.64 21.29
C SER A 227 12.07 -4.87 19.78
N ILE A 228 13.23 -5.12 19.17
CA ILE A 228 13.31 -5.44 17.74
C ILE A 228 12.48 -6.68 17.42
N GLN A 229 12.80 -7.82 18.05
CA GLN A 229 12.15 -9.10 17.74
C GLN A 229 10.65 -9.11 18.05
N ARG A 230 10.21 -8.47 19.15
CA ARG A 230 8.80 -8.50 19.56
C ARG A 230 7.93 -7.45 18.88
N MET A 231 8.50 -6.31 18.49
CA MET A 231 7.71 -5.18 18.02
C MET A 231 8.14 -4.73 16.63
N TRP A 232 9.43 -4.44 16.43
CA TRP A 232 9.88 -3.81 15.20
C TRP A 232 10.01 -4.77 14.01
N ASP A 233 10.44 -6.01 14.21
CA ASP A 233 10.49 -7.03 13.15
C ASP A 233 9.10 -7.33 12.59
N PRO A 234 8.05 -7.58 13.40
CA PRO A 234 6.68 -7.69 12.87
C PRO A 234 6.24 -6.48 12.04
N VAL A 235 6.62 -5.27 12.45
CA VAL A 235 6.30 -4.05 11.70
C VAL A 235 7.12 -3.95 10.40
N ALA A 236 8.41 -4.27 10.44
CA ALA A 236 9.28 -4.29 9.26
C ALA A 236 8.80 -5.32 8.23
N TYR A 237 8.40 -6.52 8.66
CA TYR A 237 7.79 -7.52 7.79
C TYR A 237 6.48 -7.05 7.17
N ALA A 238 5.64 -6.34 7.94
CA ALA A 238 4.38 -5.79 7.41
C ALA A 238 4.60 -4.67 6.38
N LEU A 239 5.71 -3.93 6.46
CA LEU A 239 6.00 -2.78 5.61
C LEU A 239 6.85 -3.14 4.37
N GLY A 240 7.86 -3.99 4.54
CA GLY A 240 8.87 -4.27 3.51
C GLY A 240 9.20 -5.74 3.32
N PHE A 241 8.53 -6.65 4.04
CA PHE A 241 8.75 -8.10 3.98
C PHE A 241 10.16 -8.58 4.34
N ILE A 242 10.94 -7.73 5.01
CA ILE A 242 12.29 -8.00 5.52
C ILE A 242 12.39 -7.54 6.98
N ASP A 243 13.32 -8.12 7.73
CA ASP A 243 13.53 -7.80 9.15
C ASP A 243 14.27 -6.46 9.37
N CYS A 244 14.42 -6.08 10.65
CA CYS A 244 15.10 -4.83 11.02
C CYS A 244 16.61 -4.82 10.74
N ASP A 245 17.25 -5.99 10.62
CA ASP A 245 18.68 -6.09 10.30
C ASP A 245 18.94 -5.78 8.82
N ASN A 246 17.95 -6.01 7.95
CA ASN A 246 18.06 -5.80 6.51
C ASN A 246 17.33 -4.55 6.00
N ILE A 247 16.32 -4.04 6.73
CA ILE A 247 15.60 -2.83 6.33
C ILE A 247 16.38 -1.56 6.68
N SER A 248 16.41 -0.59 5.75
CA SER A 248 16.99 0.73 5.98
C SER A 248 16.26 1.48 7.11
N ALA A 249 17.01 2.12 8.00
CA ALA A 249 16.48 2.95 9.07
C ALA A 249 15.63 4.11 8.51
N ARG A 250 16.02 4.66 7.34
CA ARG A 250 15.25 5.68 6.63
C ARG A 250 13.83 5.21 6.33
N CYS A 251 13.66 3.98 5.86
CA CYS A 251 12.36 3.42 5.47
C CYS A 251 11.39 3.44 6.66
N MET A 252 11.82 2.87 7.79
CA MET A 252 11.04 2.79 9.02
C MET A 252 10.77 4.18 9.61
N LEU A 253 11.81 5.01 9.77
CA LEU A 253 11.68 6.33 10.41
C LEU A 253 10.84 7.32 9.61
N THR A 254 10.82 7.22 8.28
CA THR A 254 9.92 8.02 7.43
C THR A 254 8.46 7.75 7.79
N ILE A 255 8.08 6.48 7.96
CA ILE A 255 6.71 6.08 8.29
C ILE A 255 6.34 6.55 9.71
N PHE A 256 7.24 6.37 10.67
CA PHE A 256 6.98 6.84 12.05
C PHE A 256 6.92 8.35 12.18
N SER A 257 7.67 9.09 11.35
CA SER A 257 7.53 10.54 11.24
C SER A 257 6.12 10.94 10.80
N LEU A 258 5.53 10.21 9.85
CA LEU A 258 4.14 10.42 9.43
C LEU A 258 3.14 10.06 10.56
N PHE A 259 3.38 8.97 11.29
CA PHE A 259 2.51 8.56 12.40
C PHE A 259 2.56 9.52 13.59
N ALA A 260 3.73 10.09 13.89
CA ALA A 260 3.91 11.03 15.00
C ALA A 260 3.27 12.39 14.72
N THR A 261 3.16 12.78 13.45
CA THR A 261 2.68 14.11 13.07
C THR A 261 1.16 14.17 12.85
N LYS A 262 0.47 13.04 12.65
CA LYS A 262 -0.98 13.03 12.38
C LYS A 262 -1.72 11.86 13.02
N THR A 263 -2.82 12.17 13.70
CA THR A 263 -3.64 11.20 14.43
C THR A 263 -4.09 10.03 13.55
N GLU A 264 -4.63 10.31 12.37
CA GLU A 264 -5.19 9.27 11.51
C GLU A 264 -4.14 8.54 10.67
N ALA A 265 -2.87 8.95 10.69
CA ALA A 265 -1.86 8.42 9.76
C ALA A 265 -1.64 6.92 9.95
N SER A 266 -1.70 6.42 11.20
CA SER A 266 -1.58 5.00 11.52
C SER A 266 -2.93 4.26 11.57
N LEU A 267 -4.04 4.90 11.20
CA LEU A 267 -5.35 4.28 11.17
C LEU A 267 -5.46 3.34 9.96
N LEU A 268 -5.82 2.08 10.24
CA LEU A 268 -5.91 1.04 9.23
C LEU A 268 -7.27 1.06 8.52
N ARG A 269 -7.23 0.92 7.20
CA ARG A 269 -8.40 0.69 6.36
C ARG A 269 -8.17 -0.53 5.48
N MET A 270 -9.24 -1.25 5.19
CA MET A 270 -9.25 -2.35 4.22
C MET A 270 -10.26 -2.07 3.13
N LEU A 271 -10.04 -2.58 1.91
CA LEU A 271 -11.09 -2.52 0.90
C LEU A 271 -12.28 -3.40 1.31
N LYS A 272 -13.50 -3.00 0.92
CA LYS A 272 -14.72 -3.77 1.18
C LYS A 272 -14.82 -5.10 0.40
N GLY A 273 -13.83 -5.39 -0.45
CA GLY A 273 -13.64 -6.65 -1.15
C GLY A 273 -12.49 -6.54 -2.15
N SER A 274 -12.52 -7.36 -3.20
CA SER A 274 -11.39 -7.50 -4.12
C SER A 274 -10.93 -6.17 -4.76
N PRO A 275 -9.61 -5.89 -4.80
CA PRO A 275 -9.04 -4.71 -5.44
C PRO A 275 -9.47 -4.45 -6.88
N ASP A 276 -9.72 -5.50 -7.68
CA ASP A 276 -10.19 -5.35 -9.06
C ASP A 276 -11.56 -4.65 -9.14
N VAL A 277 -12.46 -4.95 -8.21
CA VAL A 277 -13.81 -4.35 -8.18
C VAL A 277 -13.80 -2.99 -7.48
N TYR A 278 -13.02 -2.84 -6.41
CA TYR A 278 -13.18 -1.71 -5.48
C TYR A 278 -12.06 -0.68 -5.53
N LEU A 279 -10.98 -0.93 -6.27
CA LEU A 279 -9.89 0.01 -6.48
C LEU A 279 -9.57 0.18 -7.98
N SER A 280 -9.11 -0.89 -8.64
CA SER A 280 -8.68 -0.83 -10.04
C SER A 280 -9.85 -0.65 -11.01
N GLY A 281 -11.02 -1.20 -10.67
CA GLY A 281 -12.25 -1.09 -11.48
C GLY A 281 -12.73 0.36 -11.66
N PRO A 282 -12.94 1.14 -10.58
CA PRO A 282 -13.27 2.56 -10.68
C PRO A 282 -12.23 3.35 -11.48
N ILE A 283 -10.93 3.09 -11.26
CA ILE A 283 -9.85 3.76 -12.01
C ILE A 283 -9.94 3.42 -13.52
N ARG A 284 -10.12 2.15 -13.86
CA ARG A 284 -10.31 1.70 -15.26
C ARG A 284 -11.52 2.37 -15.90
N ASN A 285 -12.65 2.44 -15.19
CA ASN A 285 -13.87 3.07 -15.71
C ASN A 285 -13.61 4.56 -16.00
N TYR A 286 -13.02 5.28 -15.06
CA TYR A 286 -12.65 6.70 -15.21
C TYR A 286 -11.74 6.95 -16.43
N ILE A 287 -10.73 6.10 -16.63
CA ILE A 287 -9.82 6.14 -17.79
C ILE A 287 -10.57 5.90 -19.10
N THR A 288 -11.44 4.88 -19.12
CA THR A 288 -12.16 4.46 -20.33
C THR A 288 -13.19 5.50 -20.76
N GLU A 289 -13.92 6.09 -19.81
CA GLU A 289 -14.89 7.17 -20.05
C GLU A 289 -14.25 8.43 -20.65
N ARG A 290 -12.96 8.65 -20.40
CA ARG A 290 -12.16 9.75 -20.97
C ARG A 290 -11.44 9.38 -22.27
N GLY A 291 -11.70 8.19 -22.82
CA GLY A 291 -11.14 7.73 -24.08
C GLY A 291 -9.76 7.07 -23.98
N GLY A 292 -9.27 6.81 -22.76
CA GLY A 292 -8.09 5.97 -22.55
C GLY A 292 -8.34 4.52 -22.94
N ARG A 293 -7.33 3.85 -23.54
CA ARG A 293 -7.48 2.53 -24.13
C ARG A 293 -6.58 1.50 -23.47
N PHE A 294 -7.16 0.39 -23.02
CA PHE A 294 -6.42 -0.75 -22.48
C PHE A 294 -6.17 -1.83 -23.54
N HIS A 295 -4.91 -2.22 -23.68
CA HIS A 295 -4.45 -3.29 -24.59
C HIS A 295 -3.94 -4.47 -23.77
N MET A 296 -4.86 -5.33 -23.34
CA MET A 296 -4.54 -6.51 -22.52
C MET A 296 -3.89 -7.62 -23.34
N ARG A 297 -3.02 -8.40 -22.68
CA ARG A 297 -2.19 -9.46 -23.24
C ARG A 297 -1.18 -8.98 -24.29
N TRP A 298 -0.87 -7.68 -24.31
CA TRP A 298 0.17 -7.11 -25.17
C TRP A 298 1.42 -6.85 -24.34
N GLY A 299 2.44 -7.69 -24.53
CA GLY A 299 3.74 -7.53 -23.89
C GLY A 299 4.68 -6.71 -24.77
N CYS A 300 5.34 -5.71 -24.18
CA CYS A 300 6.46 -5.02 -24.82
C CYS A 300 7.68 -5.94 -24.80
N ARG A 301 8.26 -6.19 -25.98
CA ARG A 301 9.43 -7.04 -26.17
C ARG A 301 10.71 -6.24 -26.25
N GLU A 302 10.65 -5.06 -26.83
CA GLU A 302 11.81 -4.24 -27.11
C GLU A 302 11.39 -2.76 -27.17
N ILE A 303 12.24 -1.90 -26.62
CA ILE A 303 12.19 -0.46 -26.85
C ILE A 303 13.02 -0.18 -28.09
N LEU A 304 12.38 0.33 -29.15
CA LEU A 304 13.08 0.78 -30.35
C LEU A 304 13.52 2.22 -30.11
N TYR A 305 14.80 2.50 -30.28
CA TYR A 305 15.40 3.81 -30.03
C TYR A 305 16.47 4.12 -31.06
N ASP A 306 16.81 5.40 -31.16
CA ASP A 306 17.87 5.91 -32.02
C ASP A 306 18.61 7.04 -31.29
N LYS A 307 19.72 7.53 -31.87
CA LYS A 307 20.52 8.63 -31.34
C LYS A 307 20.47 9.83 -32.27
N SER A 308 20.31 11.02 -31.71
CA SER A 308 20.44 12.26 -32.47
C SER A 308 21.90 12.49 -32.90
N ALA A 309 22.13 13.48 -33.77
CA ALA A 309 23.49 13.87 -34.17
C ALA A 309 24.36 14.31 -32.96
N ASP A 310 23.71 14.82 -31.90
CA ASP A 310 24.36 15.25 -30.66
C ASP A 310 24.54 14.11 -29.64
N GLY A 311 24.11 12.89 -29.98
CA GLY A 311 24.22 11.69 -29.15
C GLY A 311 23.06 11.46 -28.17
N GLU A 312 22.04 12.34 -28.17
CA GLU A 312 20.86 12.19 -27.32
C GLU A 312 19.99 11.01 -27.77
N ILE A 313 19.61 10.18 -26.81
CA ILE A 313 18.81 8.97 -27.07
C ILE A 313 17.33 9.36 -27.13
N TYR A 314 16.62 8.91 -28.17
CA TYR A 314 15.17 9.05 -28.26
C TYR A 314 14.50 7.75 -28.70
N VAL A 315 13.30 7.51 -28.17
CA VAL A 315 12.52 6.31 -28.47
C VAL A 315 11.74 6.52 -29.77
N THR A 316 11.84 5.58 -30.70
CA THR A 316 11.17 5.60 -32.02
C THR A 316 9.92 4.72 -32.06
N GLY A 317 9.78 3.79 -31.11
CA GLY A 317 8.65 2.88 -31.05
C GLY A 317 8.78 1.84 -29.94
N LEU A 318 7.69 1.13 -29.68
CA LEU A 318 7.67 -0.07 -28.83
C LEU A 318 7.29 -1.28 -29.66
N ALA A 319 8.13 -2.31 -29.67
CA ALA A 319 7.81 -3.58 -30.30
C ALA A 319 6.89 -4.38 -29.36
N MET A 320 5.63 -4.53 -29.76
CA MET A 320 4.59 -5.17 -28.96
C MET A 320 4.21 -6.53 -29.55
N SER A 321 3.92 -7.50 -28.69
CA SER A 321 3.47 -8.84 -29.10
C SER A 321 2.25 -9.31 -28.31
N LYS A 322 1.37 -10.07 -28.98
CA LYS A 322 0.21 -10.75 -28.37
C LYS A 322 -0.06 -12.04 -29.14
N ALA A 323 0.15 -13.19 -28.49
CA ALA A 323 0.08 -14.49 -29.15
C ALA A 323 0.94 -14.50 -30.42
N THR A 324 0.34 -14.72 -31.60
CA THR A 324 1.02 -14.72 -32.91
C THR A 324 1.11 -13.33 -33.54
N ASN A 325 0.46 -12.31 -32.96
CA ASN A 325 0.44 -10.96 -33.52
C ASN A 325 1.60 -10.12 -32.98
N GLN A 326 2.15 -9.28 -33.85
CA GLN A 326 3.18 -8.30 -33.54
C GLN A 326 2.78 -6.94 -34.13
N LYS A 327 3.13 -5.86 -33.44
CA LYS A 327 2.98 -4.49 -33.96
C LYS A 327 4.02 -3.56 -33.35
N ILE A 328 4.36 -2.51 -34.07
CA ILE A 328 5.14 -1.39 -33.54
C ILE A 328 4.18 -0.29 -33.12
N VAL A 329 4.30 0.15 -31.87
CA VAL A 329 3.50 1.26 -31.32
C VAL A 329 4.33 2.54 -31.37
N LYS A 330 3.82 3.54 -32.10
CA LYS A 330 4.35 4.90 -32.13
C LYS A 330 3.47 5.86 -31.32
N ALA A 331 4.13 6.70 -30.53
CA ALA A 331 3.55 7.69 -29.63
C ALA A 331 4.51 8.88 -29.50
N ASP A 332 4.03 10.02 -29.03
CA ASP A 332 4.83 11.21 -28.79
C ASP A 332 5.62 11.10 -27.48
N ALA A 333 5.09 10.33 -26.51
CA ALA A 333 5.78 10.01 -25.27
C ALA A 333 5.54 8.54 -24.87
N TYR A 334 6.51 7.99 -24.14
CA TYR A 334 6.52 6.60 -23.68
C TYR A 334 6.75 6.55 -22.17
N VAL A 335 5.94 5.76 -21.46
CA VAL A 335 6.07 5.57 -20.01
C VAL A 335 6.23 4.09 -19.72
N ALA A 336 7.30 3.72 -19.03
CA ALA A 336 7.49 2.37 -18.52
C ALA A 336 7.09 2.30 -17.04
N ALA A 337 5.83 1.96 -16.76
CA ALA A 337 5.30 1.76 -15.41
C ALA A 337 5.42 0.29 -14.97
N CYS A 338 6.62 -0.27 -15.15
CA CYS A 338 6.96 -1.64 -14.81
C CYS A 338 7.47 -1.76 -13.37
N ASP A 339 7.43 -2.97 -12.81
CA ASP A 339 8.21 -3.30 -11.61
C ASP A 339 9.71 -3.46 -11.93
N VAL A 340 10.52 -3.61 -10.90
CA VAL A 340 11.99 -3.73 -11.02
C VAL A 340 12.41 -4.87 -11.96
N PRO A 341 11.91 -6.12 -11.86
CA PRO A 341 12.23 -7.16 -12.82
C PRO A 341 11.75 -6.83 -14.25
N GLY A 342 10.55 -6.25 -14.38
CA GLY A 342 9.96 -5.88 -15.66
C GLY A 342 10.75 -4.81 -16.40
N ILE A 343 11.20 -3.76 -15.70
CA ILE A 343 11.98 -2.67 -16.31
C ILE A 343 13.39 -3.13 -16.68
N LYS A 344 14.06 -3.93 -15.83
CA LYS A 344 15.39 -4.48 -16.12
C LYS A 344 15.41 -5.35 -17.38
N ARG A 345 14.31 -6.06 -17.64
CA ARG A 345 14.13 -6.86 -18.86
C ARG A 345 13.87 -6.00 -20.09
N LEU A 346 13.25 -4.83 -19.92
CA LEU A 346 12.80 -3.98 -21.00
C LEU A 346 13.87 -2.97 -21.45
N LEU A 347 14.69 -2.48 -20.53
CA LEU A 347 15.75 -1.52 -20.84
C LEU A 347 16.80 -2.13 -21.78
N PRO A 348 17.18 -1.41 -22.86
CA PRO A 348 18.30 -1.82 -23.70
C PRO A 348 19.61 -1.93 -22.88
N SER A 349 20.43 -2.93 -23.19
CA SER A 349 21.72 -3.14 -22.51
C SER A 349 22.62 -1.92 -22.57
N ASP A 350 22.66 -1.26 -23.72
CA ASP A 350 23.56 -0.15 -24.01
C ASP A 350 23.22 1.09 -23.18
N TRP A 351 21.96 1.21 -22.73
CA TRP A 351 21.54 2.30 -21.85
C TRP A 351 22.20 2.22 -20.47
N ARG A 352 22.76 1.05 -20.10
CA ARG A 352 23.51 0.89 -18.84
C ARG A 352 24.82 1.68 -18.79
N GLU A 353 25.30 2.19 -19.93
CA GLU A 353 26.41 3.16 -19.94
C GLU A 353 26.01 4.47 -19.23
N LEU A 354 24.72 4.80 -19.21
CA LEU A 354 24.19 5.95 -18.50
C LEU A 354 23.90 5.58 -17.04
N GLN A 355 24.53 6.30 -16.11
CA GLN A 355 24.40 6.05 -14.67
C GLN A 355 22.93 6.00 -14.20
N PHE A 356 22.07 6.85 -14.77
CA PHE A 356 20.64 6.87 -14.46
C PHE A 356 19.98 5.50 -14.64
N PHE A 357 20.22 4.83 -15.78
CA PHE A 357 19.65 3.50 -16.05
C PHE A 357 20.43 2.40 -15.34
N ASN A 358 21.75 2.55 -15.17
CA ASN A 358 22.53 1.55 -14.42
C ASN A 358 22.09 1.45 -12.96
N ASN A 359 21.73 2.56 -12.30
CA ASN A 359 21.24 2.57 -10.92
C ASN A 359 19.98 1.70 -10.73
N ILE A 360 19.16 1.49 -11.76
CA ILE A 360 18.00 0.59 -11.70
C ILE A 360 18.43 -0.86 -11.45
N TYR A 361 19.62 -1.25 -11.92
CA TYR A 361 20.16 -2.61 -11.75
C TYR A 361 20.61 -2.91 -10.31
N GLU A 362 20.85 -1.89 -9.50
CA GLU A 362 21.13 -2.02 -8.06
C GLU A 362 19.87 -2.39 -7.24
N LEU A 363 18.67 -2.12 -7.78
CA LEU A 363 17.42 -2.43 -7.09
C LEU A 363 17.08 -3.91 -7.21
N VAL A 364 16.81 -4.60 -6.10
CA VAL A 364 16.40 -6.01 -6.10
C VAL A 364 15.02 -6.14 -5.47
N GLY A 365 14.13 -6.90 -6.11
CA GLY A 365 12.80 -7.20 -5.56
C GLY A 365 12.90 -8.18 -4.40
N VAL A 366 12.11 -7.94 -3.35
CA VAL A 366 11.95 -8.90 -2.25
C VAL A 366 10.89 -9.93 -2.67
N PRO A 367 11.19 -11.24 -2.63
CA PRO A 367 10.21 -12.26 -2.97
C PRO A 367 9.16 -12.36 -1.87
N VAL A 368 7.89 -12.40 -2.28
CA VAL A 368 6.73 -12.52 -1.38
C VAL A 368 5.80 -13.60 -1.90
N VAL A 369 5.15 -14.32 -0.98
CA VAL A 369 4.12 -15.31 -1.29
C VAL A 369 2.87 -15.01 -0.48
N THR A 370 1.74 -14.90 -1.17
CA THR A 370 0.43 -14.71 -0.54
C THR A 370 -0.32 -16.03 -0.48
N VAL A 371 -0.72 -16.46 0.72
CA VAL A 371 -1.49 -17.70 0.91
C VAL A 371 -2.93 -17.37 1.29
N GLN A 372 -3.89 -17.93 0.55
CA GLN A 372 -5.32 -17.78 0.83
C GLN A 372 -5.92 -19.14 1.20
N LEU A 373 -6.36 -19.28 2.45
CA LEU A 373 -6.98 -20.50 2.98
C LEU A 373 -8.49 -20.33 3.08
N ARG A 374 -9.26 -21.29 2.55
CA ARG A 374 -10.72 -21.33 2.65
C ARG A 374 -11.13 -22.48 3.57
N TYR A 375 -12.01 -22.17 4.52
CA TYR A 375 -12.52 -23.11 5.51
C TYR A 375 -14.02 -23.35 5.28
N ASN A 376 -14.50 -24.55 5.61
CA ASN A 376 -15.91 -24.93 5.45
C ASN A 376 -16.82 -24.33 6.55
N GLY A 377 -16.24 -23.59 7.48
CA GLY A 377 -16.93 -22.96 8.61
C GLY A 377 -16.22 -21.69 9.05
N TRP A 378 -16.79 -21.04 10.05
CA TRP A 378 -16.21 -19.84 10.64
C TRP A 378 -14.96 -20.19 11.45
N VAL A 379 -13.88 -19.45 11.22
CA VAL A 379 -12.73 -19.46 12.13
C VAL A 379 -13.18 -18.79 13.43
N THR A 380 -13.25 -19.57 14.50
CA THR A 380 -13.61 -19.08 15.85
C THR A 380 -12.36 -19.03 16.72
N GLU A 381 -12.44 -18.32 17.85
CA GLU A 381 -11.37 -18.32 18.86
C GLU A 381 -11.04 -19.77 19.25
N LEU A 382 -9.74 -20.08 19.34
CA LEU A 382 -9.21 -21.41 19.69
C LEU A 382 -9.61 -21.79 21.12
N ARG A 383 -10.85 -22.23 21.32
CA ARG A 383 -11.34 -22.73 22.61
C ARG A 383 -11.08 -24.22 22.81
N ASP A 384 -10.80 -24.95 21.73
CA ASP A 384 -10.52 -26.38 21.75
C ASP A 384 -9.53 -26.80 20.64
N LEU A 385 -8.39 -27.37 21.05
CA LEU A 385 -7.30 -27.85 20.18
C LEU A 385 -7.64 -29.14 19.43
N GLU A 386 -8.60 -29.95 19.90
CA GLU A 386 -9.00 -31.18 19.22
C GLU A 386 -9.97 -30.90 18.05
N GLN A 387 -10.85 -29.89 18.19
CA GLN A 387 -11.76 -29.48 17.12
C GLN A 387 -11.05 -28.78 15.95
N SER A 388 -9.87 -28.17 16.17
CA SER A 388 -9.14 -27.44 15.12
C SER A 388 -8.48 -28.34 14.06
N ARG A 389 -8.54 -29.68 14.21
CA ARG A 389 -7.90 -30.66 13.31
C ARG A 389 -8.76 -31.07 12.11
N TYR A 390 -10.04 -30.73 12.12
CA TYR A 390 -10.93 -30.94 10.97
C TYR A 390 -11.03 -29.63 10.18
N PHE A 391 -11.21 -29.69 8.86
CA PHE A 391 -11.32 -28.57 7.90
C PHE A 391 -10.03 -28.13 7.20
N PHE A 392 -9.58 -28.91 6.22
CA PHE A 392 -8.63 -28.41 5.22
C PHE A 392 -9.11 -28.71 3.80
N HIS A 393 -9.28 -27.65 3.02
CA HIS A 393 -9.09 -27.73 1.57
C HIS A 393 -8.07 -26.65 1.18
N LEU A 394 -6.83 -27.09 0.97
CA LEU A 394 -5.72 -26.19 0.67
C LEU A 394 -5.78 -25.80 -0.81
N ILE A 395 -6.04 -24.53 -1.09
CA ILE A 395 -5.80 -23.95 -2.40
C ILE A 395 -4.58 -23.05 -2.28
N LEU A 396 -3.41 -23.61 -2.56
CA LEU A 396 -2.16 -22.85 -2.65
C LEU A 396 -2.13 -22.10 -3.98
N TYR A 397 -2.26 -20.78 -3.92
CA TYR A 397 -1.84 -19.90 -5.00
C TYR A 397 -0.50 -19.30 -4.61
N CYS A 398 0.58 -19.78 -5.22
CA CYS A 398 1.88 -19.12 -5.11
C CYS A 398 1.95 -18.05 -6.21
N GLY A 399 1.66 -16.80 -5.85
CA GLY A 399 2.11 -15.65 -6.63
C GLY A 399 3.50 -15.30 -6.16
N CYS A 400 4.52 -15.49 -7.00
CA CYS A 400 5.85 -14.94 -6.76
C CYS A 400 5.83 -13.51 -7.32
N GLU A 401 6.09 -12.51 -6.49
CA GLU A 401 6.30 -11.12 -6.94
C GLU A 401 7.71 -10.87 -7.47
#